data_AF-A0A8H7SK79-F1
#
_entry.id   AF-A0A8H7SK79-F1
#
_cell.length_a   1.000
_cell.length_b   1.000
_cell.length_c   1.000
_cell.angle_alpha   90.00
_cell.angle_beta   90.00
_cell.angle_gamma   90.00
#
_symmetry.space_group_name_H-M   'P 1'
#
loop_
_entity.id
_entity.type
_entity.pdbx_description
1 polymer ?
#
loop_
_entity_poly.entity_id
_entity_poly.type
_entity_poly.pdbx_seq_one_letter_code
_entity_poly.pdbx_strand_id
1 'polypeptide(L)'
;MNLPSPYVPLFNLQTWRTPIPYSFFKMYRTGPKFANSSKKASIATQCQKCLEHGHWTYECKKERSYKVRPTRTQQLKKPIKLYAPELPEELQDNKQAVVLRLQDLHLL
;
A
#
# COMPACT_ATOMS: atom_id res chain seq x y z
N MET A 1 53.23 -33.11 7.83
CA MET A 1 51.78 -32.85 7.95
C MET A 1 51.53 -31.38 7.65
N ASN A 2 51.60 -31.00 6.38
CA ASN A 2 51.25 -29.66 5.88
C ASN A 2 50.48 -29.92 4.59
N LEU A 3 49.19 -29.65 4.58
CA LEU A 3 48.34 -29.74 3.39
C LEU A 3 48.18 -28.33 2.81
N PRO A 4 48.53 -28.10 1.53
CA PRO A 4 48.34 -26.82 0.88
C PRO A 4 46.86 -26.62 0.55
N SER A 5 46.38 -25.41 0.82
CA SER A 5 45.09 -24.91 0.33
C SER A 5 45.09 -24.83 -1.20
N PRO A 6 44.05 -25.34 -1.88
CA PRO A 6 43.75 -24.93 -3.24
C PRO A 6 42.46 -24.13 -3.28
N TYR A 7 42.65 -22.84 -3.55
CA TYR A 7 41.93 -22.09 -4.58
C TYR A 7 40.38 -22.07 -4.50
N VAL A 8 39.88 -20.92 -4.06
CA VAL A 8 38.51 -20.45 -4.28
C VAL A 8 38.11 -20.58 -5.76
N PRO A 9 36.90 -21.08 -6.07
CA PRO A 9 36.41 -21.06 -7.44
C PRO A 9 36.12 -19.60 -7.84
N LEU A 10 36.76 -19.16 -8.92
CA LEU A 10 36.42 -17.93 -9.62
C LEU A 10 34.98 -18.04 -10.11
N PHE A 11 34.02 -17.50 -9.35
CA PHE A 11 32.69 -17.19 -9.87
C PHE A 11 32.85 -16.18 -11.00
N ASN A 12 32.77 -16.68 -12.23
CA ASN A 12 32.74 -15.86 -13.43
C ASN A 12 31.46 -15.01 -13.42
N LEU A 13 31.63 -13.72 -13.10
CA LEU A 13 30.58 -12.69 -13.03
C LEU A 13 30.07 -12.27 -14.42
N GLN A 14 29.63 -13.20 -15.30
CA GLN A 14 29.30 -12.80 -16.68
C GLN A 14 27.98 -13.32 -17.29
N THR A 15 27.15 -14.06 -16.59
CA THR A 15 25.73 -14.26 -16.95
C THR A 15 25.03 -14.35 -15.60
N TRP A 16 24.05 -13.53 -15.19
CA TRP A 16 22.68 -13.36 -15.70
C TRP A 16 22.17 -11.91 -15.50
N ARG A 17 22.94 -10.90 -15.94
CA ARG A 17 22.35 -9.58 -16.22
C ARG A 17 21.89 -9.59 -17.67
N THR A 18 20.64 -9.97 -17.90
CA THR A 18 19.99 -9.56 -19.14
C THR A 18 20.01 -8.02 -19.19
N PRO A 19 20.49 -7.40 -20.28
CA PRO A 19 20.40 -5.96 -20.42
C PRO A 19 18.92 -5.61 -20.56
N ILE A 20 18.33 -5.03 -19.51
CA ILE A 20 17.05 -4.34 -19.65
C ILE A 20 17.28 -3.27 -20.72
N PRO A 21 16.57 -3.29 -21.85
CA PRO A 21 16.77 -2.31 -22.90
C PRO A 21 16.56 -0.90 -22.32
N TYR A 22 17.41 0.03 -22.72
CA TYR A 22 17.48 1.43 -22.30
C TYR A 22 16.21 2.26 -22.59
N SER A 23 15.11 1.62 -23.01
CA SER A 23 13.77 2.20 -23.16
C SER A 23 12.81 1.83 -22.03
N PHE A 24 13.13 0.92 -21.11
CA PHE A 24 12.18 0.47 -20.07
C PHE A 24 12.27 1.23 -18.73
N PHE A 25 13.23 2.15 -18.57
CA PHE A 25 13.42 2.92 -17.32
C PHE A 25 13.40 4.44 -17.55
N LYS A 26 12.54 4.92 -18.44
CA LYS A 26 12.23 6.36 -18.60
C LYS A 26 10.78 6.71 -18.25
N MET A 27 10.17 5.96 -17.33
CA MET A 27 8.82 6.27 -16.82
C MET A 27 8.78 6.55 -15.31
N TYR A 28 9.91 6.89 -14.68
CA TYR A 28 9.90 7.49 -13.35
C TYR A 28 9.95 9.01 -13.49
N ARG A 29 8.81 9.53 -13.95
CA ARG A 29 8.24 10.82 -13.55
C ARG A 29 9.25 11.95 -13.39
N THR A 30 9.52 12.67 -14.47
CA THR A 30 9.74 14.11 -14.35
C THR A 30 8.43 14.71 -13.84
N GLY A 31 8.27 14.75 -12.50
CA GLY A 31 7.10 15.33 -11.85
C GLY A 31 6.97 16.82 -12.18
N PRO A 32 5.78 17.42 -12.02
CA PRO A 32 5.59 18.84 -12.26
C PRO A 32 6.60 19.65 -11.44
N LYS A 33 7.41 20.46 -12.13
CA LYS A 33 8.27 21.44 -11.46
C LYS A 33 7.32 22.47 -10.85
N PHE A 34 7.06 22.35 -9.55
CA PHE A 34 6.29 23.34 -8.82
C PHE A 34 6.98 24.70 -9.02
N ALA A 35 6.31 25.61 -9.73
CA ALA A 35 6.76 26.98 -9.86
C ALA A 35 6.85 27.55 -8.43
N ASN A 36 8.02 28.10 -8.09
CA ASN A 36 8.28 28.83 -6.85
C ASN A 36 7.31 30.01 -6.75
N SER A 37 6.10 29.75 -6.27
CA SER A 37 5.01 30.70 -6.13
C SER A 37 4.81 30.95 -4.63
N SER A 38 5.10 32.19 -4.24
CA SER A 38 5.00 32.75 -2.89
C SER A 38 5.84 32.07 -1.79
N LYS A 39 6.71 32.86 -1.14
CA LYS A 39 7.53 32.41 0.00
C LYS A 39 6.74 32.17 1.29
N LYS A 40 5.41 32.35 1.27
CA LYS A 40 4.54 32.10 2.42
C LYS A 40 3.84 30.76 2.25
N ALA A 41 3.92 29.92 3.27
CA ALA A 41 3.18 28.67 3.29
C ALA A 41 1.67 28.98 3.24
N SER A 42 0.97 28.27 2.36
CA SER A 42 -0.49 28.32 2.32
C SER A 42 -1.08 27.37 3.37
N ILE A 43 -2.36 27.51 3.69
CA ILE A 43 -3.08 26.56 4.54
C ILE A 43 -3.10 25.15 3.91
N ALA A 44 -2.96 25.03 2.59
CA ALA A 44 -2.86 23.73 1.91
C ALA A 44 -1.46 23.10 2.01
N THR A 45 -0.43 23.89 2.37
CA THR A 45 0.96 23.41 2.44
C THR A 45 1.13 22.49 3.64
N GLN A 46 1.40 21.20 3.39
CA GLN A 46 1.66 20.19 4.42
C GLN A 46 3.16 19.99 4.64
N CYS A 47 3.58 20.03 5.91
CA CYS A 47 4.96 19.76 6.31
C CYS A 47 5.26 18.25 6.31
N GLN A 48 6.36 17.83 5.68
CA GLN A 48 6.75 16.40 5.64
C GLN A 48 7.29 15.85 6.97
N LYS A 49 7.65 16.74 7.92
CA LYS A 49 8.27 16.35 9.19
C LYS A 49 7.25 16.07 10.29
N CYS A 50 6.26 16.95 10.45
CA CYS A 50 5.22 16.85 11.47
C CYS A 50 3.82 16.51 10.89
N LEU A 51 3.67 16.52 9.56
CA LEU A 51 2.41 16.24 8.85
C LEU A 51 1.28 17.26 9.09
N GLU A 52 1.59 18.41 9.71
CA GLU A 52 0.67 19.54 9.91
C GLU A 52 0.70 20.53 8.75
N HIS A 53 -0.35 21.35 8.66
CA HIS A 53 -0.51 22.35 7.62
C HIS A 53 -0.01 23.75 8.07
N GLY A 54 0.31 24.61 7.10
CA GLY A 54 0.55 26.04 7.34
C GLY A 54 2.02 26.46 7.46
N HIS A 55 2.98 25.55 7.26
CA HIS A 55 4.40 25.90 7.20
C HIS A 55 5.19 24.96 6.27
N TRP A 56 6.34 25.43 5.80
CA TRP A 56 7.25 24.61 5.02
C TRP A 56 8.15 23.76 5.92
N THR A 57 8.67 22.65 5.41
CA THR A 57 9.50 21.69 6.17
C THR A 57 10.72 22.34 6.85
N TYR A 58 11.28 23.41 6.27
CA TYR A 58 12.43 24.13 6.83
C TYR A 58 12.09 25.04 8.02
N GLU A 59 10.82 25.42 8.21
CA GLU A 59 10.36 26.27 9.33
C GLU A 59 9.83 25.43 10.51
N CYS A 60 9.75 24.10 10.36
CA CYS A 60 9.15 23.19 11.33
C CYS A 60 10.00 23.06 12.60
N LYS A 61 9.51 23.65 13.70
CA LYS A 61 10.11 23.55 15.05
C LYS A 61 9.68 22.29 15.83
N LYS A 62 8.64 21.58 15.38
CA LYS A 62 8.13 20.38 16.04
C LYS A 62 9.06 19.19 15.82
N GLU A 63 9.11 18.28 16.79
CA GLU A 63 9.78 16.98 16.65
C GLU A 63 9.10 16.13 15.55
N ARG A 64 9.85 15.20 14.97
CA ARG A 64 9.35 14.29 13.93
C ARG A 64 8.28 13.37 14.52
N SER A 65 7.02 13.58 14.14
CA SER A 65 5.94 12.68 14.53
C SER A 65 6.10 11.34 13.80
N TYR A 66 6.44 10.27 14.51
CA TYR A 66 6.43 8.93 13.94
C TYR A 66 5.03 8.34 14.01
N LYS A 67 4.36 8.21 12.85
CA LYS A 67 3.11 7.45 12.75
C LYS A 67 3.46 5.99 12.48
N VAL A 68 3.33 5.14 13.49
CA VAL A 68 3.63 3.71 13.37
C VAL A 68 2.70 3.08 12.33
N ARG A 69 3.28 2.44 11.32
CA ARG A 69 2.53 1.57 10.43
C ARG A 69 2.08 0.34 11.22
N PRO A 70 0.77 0.01 11.25
CA PRO A 70 0.33 -1.20 11.93
C PRO A 70 0.92 -2.43 11.26
N THR A 71 1.43 -3.36 12.05
CA THR A 71 1.97 -4.63 11.54
C THR A 71 0.86 -5.48 10.93
N ARG A 72 1.21 -6.43 10.06
CA ARG A 72 0.24 -7.37 9.48
C ARG A 72 -0.57 -8.10 10.56
N THR A 73 0.06 -8.50 11.67
CA THR A 73 -0.62 -9.15 12.79
C THR A 73 -1.55 -8.19 13.53
N GLN A 74 -1.17 -6.92 13.71
CA GLN A 74 -2.05 -5.89 14.27
C GLN A 74 -3.24 -5.58 13.36
N GLN A 75 -3.09 -5.70 12.05
CA GLN A 75 -4.18 -5.56 11.09
C GLN A 75 -5.17 -6.73 11.18
N LEU A 76 -4.68 -7.97 11.29
CA LEU A 76 -5.52 -9.17 11.39
C LEU A 76 -6.33 -9.25 12.68
N LYS A 77 -5.87 -8.58 13.76
CA LYS A 77 -6.64 -8.47 15.02
C LYS A 77 -7.91 -7.62 14.87
N LYS A 78 -8.04 -6.80 13.82
CA LYS A 78 -9.27 -6.05 13.57
C LYS A 78 -10.29 -7.03 12.99
N PRO A 79 -11.49 -7.16 13.59
CA PRO A 79 -12.53 -8.00 13.00
C PRO A 79 -12.82 -7.44 11.61
N ILE A 80 -12.68 -8.29 10.59
CA ILE A 80 -13.05 -7.95 9.22
C ILE A 80 -14.54 -7.66 9.28
N LYS A 81 -14.92 -6.38 9.16
CA LYS A 81 -16.31 -6.02 8.91
C LYS A 81 -16.62 -6.67 7.56
N LEU A 82 -17.30 -7.80 7.57
CA LEU A 82 -17.91 -8.35 6.37
C LEU A 82 -18.80 -7.22 5.88
N TYR A 83 -18.44 -6.62 4.76
CA TYR A 83 -19.30 -5.69 4.07
C TYR A 83 -20.57 -6.47 3.78
N ALA A 84 -21.63 -6.18 4.52
CA ALA A 84 -22.97 -6.62 4.21
C ALA A 84 -23.48 -5.60 3.20
N PRO A 85 -23.41 -5.85 1.88
CA PRO A 85 -24.15 -5.03 0.95
C PRO A 85 -25.61 -5.08 1.38
N GLU A 86 -26.22 -3.92 1.59
CA GLU A 86 -27.68 -3.79 1.62
C GLU A 86 -28.17 -4.40 0.32
N LEU A 87 -28.81 -5.56 0.45
CA LEU A 87 -29.21 -6.36 -0.68
C LEU A 87 -30.43 -5.66 -1.30
N PRO A 88 -30.39 -5.27 -2.59
CA PRO A 88 -31.46 -4.50 -3.22
C PRO A 88 -32.84 -5.07 -2.87
N GLU A 89 -33.76 -4.19 -2.50
CA GLU A 89 -35.09 -4.53 -1.97
C GLU A 89 -35.85 -5.49 -2.89
N GLU A 90 -35.65 -5.35 -4.21
CA GLU A 90 -36.17 -6.19 -5.30
C GLU A 90 -35.86 -7.70 -5.19
N LEU A 91 -34.81 -8.08 -4.45
CA LEU A 91 -34.43 -9.48 -4.25
C LEU A 91 -34.87 -10.03 -2.89
N GLN A 92 -35.49 -9.22 -2.04
CA GLN A 92 -35.95 -9.64 -0.70
C GLN A 92 -37.24 -10.46 -0.80
N ASP A 93 -38.12 -10.13 -1.73
CA ASP A 93 -39.38 -10.84 -1.98
C ASP A 93 -39.14 -12.27 -2.49
N ASN A 94 -38.12 -12.46 -3.33
CA ASN A 94 -37.73 -13.78 -3.83
C ASN A 94 -37.14 -14.68 -2.74
N LYS A 95 -36.49 -14.10 -1.72
CA LYS A 95 -35.97 -14.87 -0.59
C LYS A 95 -37.11 -15.43 0.26
N GLN A 96 -38.13 -14.61 0.52
CA GLN A 96 -39.30 -15.04 1.29
C GLN A 96 -40.02 -16.19 0.57
N ALA A 97 -40.21 -16.09 -0.75
CA ALA A 97 -40.83 -17.15 -1.55
C ALA A 97 -39.99 -18.45 -1.61
N VAL A 98 -38.66 -18.35 -1.63
CA VAL A 98 -37.76 -19.54 -1.62
C VAL A 98 -37.71 -20.20 -0.25
N VAL A 99 -37.70 -19.41 0.84
CA VAL A 99 -37.72 -19.93 2.22
C VAL A 99 -39.04 -20.64 2.52
N LEU A 100 -40.18 -20.07 2.11
CA LEU A 100 -41.49 -20.69 2.27
C LEU A 100 -41.57 -22.02 1.51
N ARG A 101 -41.13 -22.05 0.23
CA ARG A 101 -41.10 -23.29 -0.56
C ARG A 101 -40.22 -24.38 0.03
N LEU A 102 -39.12 -24.03 0.71
CA LEU A 102 -38.24 -25.02 1.36
C LEU A 102 -38.82 -25.52 2.69
N GLN A 103 -39.59 -24.70 3.41
CA GLN A 103 -40.29 -25.11 4.62
C GLN A 103 -41.43 -26.09 4.27
N ASP A 104 -42.14 -25.83 3.18
CA ASP A 104 -43.20 -26.71 2.68
C ASP A 104 -42.69 -28.10 2.27
N LEU A 105 -41.45 -28.19 1.76
CA LEU A 105 -40.81 -29.46 1.40
C LEU A 105 -40.26 -30.24 2.61
N HIS A 106 -40.05 -29.59 3.75
CA HIS A 106 -39.53 -30.23 4.97
C HIS A 106 -40.64 -30.83 5.84
N LEU A 107 -41.89 -30.54 5.52
CA LEU A 107 -43.09 -30.96 6.26
C LEU A 107 -43.83 -32.14 5.58
N LEU A 108 -43.24 -32.72 4.53
CA LEU A 108 -43.65 -33.97 3.89
C LEU A 108 -42.63 -35.08 4.21
#